data_AF-A0A6V7IHQ6-F1
#
_entry.id   AF-A0A6V7IHQ6-F1
#
_cell.length_a   1.000
_cell.length_b   1.000
_cell.length_c   1.000
_cell.angle_alpha   90.00
_cell.angle_beta   90.00
_cell.angle_gamma   90.00
#
_symmetry.space_group_name_H-M   'P 1'
#
loop_
_entity.id
_entity.type
_entity.pdbx_description
1 polymer ?
#
loop_
_entity_poly.entity_id
_entity_poly.type
_entity_poly.pdbx_seq_one_letter_code
_entity_poly.pdbx_strand_id
1 'polypeptide(L)' 'VLGIPFLDVVRVLAAVLILGNVGFTDGPGVEVSVIGENELASVAALLGVPAPALLRGLTSRTHNARGQLVKSVCDANM' A
#
# COMPACT_ATOMS: atom_id res chain seq x y z
N VAL A 1 -26.60 6.68 -18.12
CA VAL A 1 -25.84 6.13 -16.96
C VAL A 1 -24.46 5.73 -17.47
N LEU A 2 -23.37 6.11 -16.79
CA LEU A 2 -21.97 5.94 -17.23
C LEU A 2 -21.46 4.47 -17.30
N GLY A 3 -22.33 3.48 -17.07
CA GLY A 3 -21.97 2.05 -17.14
C GLY A 3 -21.15 1.51 -15.97
N ILE A 4 -20.73 2.36 -15.03
CA ILE A 4 -19.95 1.97 -13.85
C ILE A 4 -20.92 1.55 -12.73
N PRO A 5 -20.79 0.33 -12.18
CA PRO A 5 -21.62 -0.09 -11.06
C PRO A 5 -21.27 0.73 -9.80
N PHE A 6 -22.28 1.28 -9.14
CA PHE A 6 -22.12 2.12 -7.95
C PHE A 6 -21.28 1.45 -6.86
N LEU A 7 -21.43 0.14 -6.70
CA LEU A 7 -20.78 -0.63 -5.67
C LEU A 7 -19.26 -0.72 -5.85
N ASP A 8 -18.74 -0.64 -7.08
CA ASP A 8 -17.29 -0.60 -7.33
C ASP A 8 -16.71 0.74 -6.87
N VAL A 9 -17.42 1.84 -7.09
CA VAL A 9 -17.01 3.17 -6.61
C VAL A 9 -16.97 3.21 -5.09
N VAL A 10 -18.00 2.68 -4.43
CA VAL A 10 -18.08 2.65 -2.96
C VAL A 10 -16.98 1.77 -2.36
N ARG A 11 -16.68 0.61 -2.96
CA ARG A 11 -15.59 -0.27 -2.51
C ARG A 11 -14.24 0.44 -2.55
N VAL A 12 -13.93 1.14 -3.65
CA VAL A 12 -12.68 1.90 -3.78
C VAL A 12 -12.64 3.05 -2.78
N LEU A 13 -13.73 3.79 -2.61
CA LEU A 13 -13.78 4.89 -1.65
C LEU A 13 -13.57 4.40 -0.21
N ALA A 14 -14.20 3.29 0.17
CA ALA A 14 -14.02 2.67 1.48
C ALA A 14 -12.56 2.22 1.70
N ALA A 15 -11.93 1.62 0.68
CA ALA A 15 -10.53 1.24 0.75
C ALA A 15 -9.61 2.45 0.98
N VAL A 16 -9.85 3.57 0.30
CA VAL A 16 -9.07 4.82 0.47
C VAL A 16 -9.21 5.37 1.89
N LEU A 17 -10.42 5.38 2.44
CA LEU A 17 -10.67 5.89 3.80
C LEU A 17 -10.01 5.02 4.87
N ILE A 18 -10.12 3.69 4.76
CA ILE A 18 -9.52 2.75 5.72
C ILE A 18 -7.99 2.81 5.63
N LEU A 19 -7.43 2.96 4.42
CA LEU A 19 -5.99 3.09 4.23
C LEU A 19 -5.42 4.33 4.95
N GLY A 20 -6.22 5.41 5.10
CA GLY A 20 -5.83 6.60 5.86
C GLY A 20 -5.61 6.35 7.37
N ASN A 21 -6.08 5.22 7.90
CA ASN A 21 -5.85 4.81 9.30
C ASN A 21 -4.61 3.92 9.46
N VAL A 22 -3.93 3.56 8.36
CA VAL A 22 -2.71 2.74 8.40
C VAL A 22 -1.50 3.63 8.62
N GLY A 23 -0.70 3.31 9.63
CA GLY A 23 0.56 3.97 9.93
C GLY A 23 1.75 3.20 9.38
N PHE A 24 2.80 3.93 9.01
CA PHE A 24 4.07 3.36 8.54
C PHE A 24 5.19 3.90 9.41
N THR A 25 6.03 3.02 9.95
CA THR A 25 7.17 3.38 10.79
C THR A 25 8.44 2.73 10.31
N ASP A 26 9.56 3.45 10.38
CA ASP A 26 10.84 2.91 10.00
C ASP A 26 11.27 1.80 10.98
N GLY A 27 11.44 0.60 10.44
CA GLY A 27 12.01 -0.53 11.17
C GLY A 27 13.54 -0.58 11.01
N PRO A 28 14.25 -1.42 11.80
CA PRO A 28 15.66 -1.68 11.57
C PRO A 28 15.84 -2.46 10.26
N GLY A 29 16.08 -1.77 9.13
CA GLY A 29 16.33 -2.40 7.83
C GLY A 29 15.86 -1.59 6.62
N VAL A 30 15.57 -2.31 5.53
CA VAL A 30 15.07 -1.74 4.26
C VAL A 30 13.54 -1.69 4.20
N GLU A 31 12.87 -2.43 5.09
CA GLU A 31 11.42 -2.58 5.11
C GLU A 31 10.81 -1.71 6.20
N VAL A 32 9.69 -1.08 5.86
CA VAL A 32 8.90 -0.24 6.76
C VAL A 32 7.92 -1.15 7.53
N SER A 33 7.78 -0.97 8.85
CA SER A 33 6.76 -1.67 9.62
C SER A 33 5.40 -0.99 9.52
N VAL A 34 4.34 -1.78 9.63
CA VAL A 34 2.96 -1.28 9.52
C VAL A 34 2.31 -1.24 10.89
N ILE A 35 1.60 -0.15 11.16
CA ILE A 35 0.67 0.01 12.28
C ILE A 35 -0.74 -0.06 11.69
N GLY A 36 -1.56 -1.00 12.18
CA GLY A 36 -2.91 -1.23 11.65
C GLY A 36 -2.97 -2.34 10.59
N GLU A 37 -2.48 -3.53 10.93
CA GLU A 37 -2.52 -4.70 10.01
C GLU A 37 -3.95 -5.13 9.67
N ASN A 38 -4.92 -4.91 10.58
CA ASN A 38 -6.33 -5.23 10.36
C ASN A 38 -6.98 -4.31 9.33
N GLU A 39 -6.67 -3.01 9.40
CA GLU A 39 -7.06 -2.00 8.43
C GLU A 39 -6.49 -2.35 7.06
N LEU A 40 -5.20 -2.70 7.01
CA LEU A 40 -4.54 -3.12 5.78
C LEU A 40 -5.16 -4.38 5.17
N ALA A 41 -5.51 -5.38 5.99
CA ALA A 41 -6.20 -6.59 5.54
C ALA A 41 -7.59 -6.27 4.97
N SER A 42 -8.29 -5.32 5.58
CA SER A 42 -9.61 -4.85 5.10
C SER A 42 -9.49 -4.14 3.75
N VAL A 43 -8.46 -3.31 3.57
CA VAL A 43 -8.14 -2.66 2.28
C VAL A 43 -7.84 -3.71 1.21
N ALA A 44 -7.03 -4.72 1.52
CA ALA A 44 -6.70 -5.79 0.59
C ALA A 44 -7.95 -6.56 0.12
N ALA A 45 -8.87 -6.86 1.05
CA ALA A 45 -10.14 -7.52 0.73
C ALA A 45 -11.05 -6.66 -0.16
N LEU A 46 -11.12 -5.34 0.08
CA LEU A 46 -11.94 -4.41 -0.71
C LEU A 46 -11.40 -4.22 -2.13
N LEU A 47 -10.07 -4.21 -2.29
CA LEU A 47 -9.40 -4.05 -3.58
C LEU A 47 -9.24 -5.37 -4.35
N GLY A 48 -9.53 -6.52 -3.71
CA GLY A 48 -9.40 -7.84 -4.33
C GLY A 48 -7.96 -8.28 -4.55
N VAL A 49 -7.03 -7.83 -3.71
CA VAL A 49 -5.60 -8.17 -3.80
C VAL A 49 -5.16 -9.01 -2.60
N PRO A 50 -4.16 -9.90 -2.73
CA PRO A 50 -3.63 -10.62 -1.57
C PRO A 50 -3.01 -9.64 -0.56
N ALA A 51 -3.42 -9.73 0.70
CA ALA A 51 -2.86 -8.93 1.80
C ALA A 51 -1.32 -8.92 1.86
N PRO A 52 -0.59 -10.05 1.72
CA PRO A 52 0.88 -10.02 1.73
C PRO A 52 1.49 -9.30 0.52
N ALA A 53 0.78 -9.26 -0.62
CA ALA A 53 1.23 -8.51 -1.79
C ALA A 53 1.07 -7.01 -1.58
N LEU A 54 -0.05 -6.59 -1.00
CA LEU A 54 -0.28 -5.18 -0.64
C LEU A 54 0.73 -4.70 0.42
N LEU A 55 0.94 -5.50 1.47
CA LEU A 55 1.94 -5.21 2.51
C LEU A 55 3.32 -4.99 1.89
N ARG A 56 3.82 -5.94 1.10
CA ARG A 56 5.11 -5.82 0.41
C ARG A 56 5.18 -4.62 -0.54
N GLY A 57 4.09 -4.31 -1.22
CA GLY A 57 4.01 -3.16 -2.12
C GLY A 57 4.14 -1.82 -1.40
N LEU A 58 3.62 -1.73 -0.17
CA LEU A 58 3.64 -0.50 0.62
C LEU A 58 4.89 -0.36 1.49
N THR A 59 5.49 -1.47 1.93
CA THR A 59 6.66 -1.45 2.83
C THR A 59 8.00 -1.54 2.11
N SER A 60 8.01 -1.98 0.84
CA SER A 60 9.24 -2.11 0.05
C SER A 60 9.68 -0.74 -0.48
N ARG A 61 10.70 -0.15 0.14
CA ARG A 61 11.36 1.05 -0.40
C ARG A 61 12.14 0.68 -1.66
N THR A 62 11.80 1.28 -2.79
CA THR A 62 12.46 1.04 -4.09
C THR A 62 13.01 2.34 -4.67
N HIS A 63 14.14 2.24 -5.36
CA HIS A 63 14.79 3.33 -6.06
C HIS A 63 15.04 2.91 -7.51
N ASN A 64 14.81 3.83 -8.45
CA ASN A 64 15.09 3.59 -9.85
C ASN A 64 16.56 3.90 -10.14
N ALA A 65 17.38 2.87 -10.33
CA ALA A 65 18.76 3.00 -10.76
C ALA A 65 18.88 2.66 -12.25
N ARG A 66 19.01 3.68 -13.10
CA ARG A 66 19.24 3.53 -14.55
C ARG A 66 18.19 2.66 -15.27
N GLY A 67 16.91 2.80 -14.91
CA GLY A 67 15.82 2.03 -15.51
C GLY A 67 15.56 0.68 -14.84
N GLN A 68 16.31 0.33 -13.80
CA GLN A 68 16.07 -0.86 -12.99
C GLN A 68 15.52 -0.46 -11.61
N LEU A 69 14.42 -1.08 -11.19
CA LEU A 69 13.94 -0.97 -9.81
C LEU A 69 14.84 -1.80 -8.89
N VAL A 70 15.48 -1.13 -7.94
CA VAL A 70 16.33 -1.75 -6.92
C VAL A 70 15.73 -1.43 -5.54
N LYS A 71 15.68 -2.41 -4.63
CA LYS A 71 15.30 -2.13 -3.24
C LYS A 71 16.37 -1.25 -2.59
N SER A 72 15.99 -0.16 -1.95
CA SER A 72 16.93 0.83 -1.43
C SER A 72 16.51 1.30 -0.05
N VAL A 73 17.49 1.53 0.82
CA VAL A 73 17.33 2.18 2.14
C VAL A 73 17.30 3.71 2.03
N CYS A 74 17.81 4.28 0.94
CA CYS A 74 17.85 5.73 0.76
C CYS A 74 16.45 6.26 0.51
N ASP A 75 16.06 7.23 1.33
CA ASP A 75 15.02 8.17 0.96
C ASP A 75 15.39 8.83 -0.37
N ALA A 76 14.44 9.02 -1.28
CA ALA A 76 14.71 9.66 -2.57
C ALA A 76 15.03 11.16 -2.43
N ASN A 77 15.07 11.67 -1.19
CA ASN A 77 15.19 13.08 -0.85
C ASN A 77 16.42 13.40 0.02
N MET A 78 17.48 12.57 -0.05
CA MET A 78 18.78 12.83 0.59
C MET A 78 19.85 13.21 -0.43
#